data_AF-A0AAN9QUJ6-F1
#
_entry.id   AF-A0AAN9QUJ6-F1
#
_cell.length_a   1.000
_cell.length_b   1.000
_cell.length_c   1.000
_cell.angle_alpha   90.00
_cell.angle_beta   90.00
_cell.angle_gamma   90.00
#
_symmetry.space_group_name_H-M   'P 1'
#
loop_
_entity.id
_entity.type
_entity.pdbx_description
1 polymer ?
#
loop_
_entity_poly.entity_id
_entity_poly.type
_entity_poly.pdbx_seq_one_letter_code
_entity_poly.pdbx_strand_id
1 'polypeptide(L)'
;MRRLSRYNPKLISFMSHTLIPHANIASKTKANTSSSQDKKILLLLSSFWFRGETFAGVSITASRPNGKYHYIEGSVSTHQPQVGGGQLSGSVISVESGIPNSTFGVIRIGWMQFDHKSAKGCFNTYCPGFVQVNRKIPLDMVIDQISVPNGKYDFIKLELRQLHPGESWWFIYWDGDNEEHIGYWPNVLFNNLKDGAEVVRWGGWVSSTTANLPMMGSGLLGVHGGQVRRISATNDFTARLNGATKNREKYVYEQSKCYRAGPNRYRHPYWGDSVWYGGNAGDVKHCPP
;
A
#
# COMPACT_ATOMS: atom_id res chain seq x y z
N MET A 1 -3.96 -15.58 57.25
CA MET A 1 -4.96 -14.53 57.59
C MET A 1 -4.90 -13.47 56.49
N ARG A 2 -5.92 -13.36 55.61
CA ARG A 2 -6.97 -12.30 55.61
C ARG A 2 -6.34 -10.89 55.65
N ARG A 3 -6.57 -9.94 54.73
CA ARG A 3 -7.78 -9.63 53.92
C ARG A 3 -7.44 -8.69 52.74
N LEU A 4 -8.35 -8.71 51.76
CA LEU A 4 -8.47 -7.93 50.53
C LEU A 4 -8.75 -6.42 50.70
N SER A 5 -8.57 -5.70 49.57
CA SER A 5 -9.43 -4.64 49.02
C SER A 5 -8.99 -3.18 49.22
N ARG A 6 -8.71 -2.46 48.13
CA ARG A 6 -9.72 -1.62 47.43
C ARG A 6 -9.22 -1.05 46.10
N TYR A 7 -10.08 -1.16 45.11
CA TYR A 7 -10.10 -0.45 43.83
C TYR A 7 -11.09 0.72 43.95
N ASN A 8 -10.76 1.92 43.44
CA ASN A 8 -11.70 2.84 42.77
C ASN A 8 -10.99 4.09 42.21
N PRO A 9 -11.56 4.78 41.19
CA PRO A 9 -10.85 5.41 40.10
C PRO A 9 -11.08 6.94 40.07
N LYS A 10 -10.65 7.58 38.98
CA LYS A 10 -10.85 8.99 38.59
C LYS A 10 -9.81 9.97 39.11
N LEU A 11 -8.93 10.43 38.21
CA LEU A 11 -9.01 11.81 37.71
C LEU A 11 -8.09 11.98 36.50
N ILE A 12 -8.74 12.19 35.36
CA ILE A 12 -8.18 12.73 34.13
C ILE A 12 -7.78 14.17 34.42
N SER A 13 -6.54 14.55 34.14
CA SER A 13 -6.15 15.95 33.98
C SER A 13 -5.11 16.08 32.88
N PHE A 14 -5.46 16.90 31.90
CA PHE A 14 -4.65 17.33 30.76
C PHE A 14 -3.32 17.95 31.24
N MET A 15 -2.18 17.46 30.76
CA MET A 15 -0.94 18.24 30.77
C MET A 15 -0.62 18.72 29.36
N SER A 16 -0.68 20.04 29.24
CA SER A 16 -0.20 20.88 28.15
C SER A 16 1.22 20.48 27.73
N HIS A 17 1.42 20.23 26.43
CA HIS A 17 2.75 20.05 25.87
C HIS A 17 3.45 21.40 25.73
N THR A 18 4.46 21.60 26.59
CA THR A 18 5.52 22.58 26.40
C THR A 18 6.31 22.22 25.13
N LEU A 19 6.31 23.13 24.15
CA LEU A 19 7.12 23.06 22.93
C LEU A 19 8.61 23.01 23.28
N ILE A 20 9.29 21.93 22.92
CA ILE A 20 10.75 21.86 22.86
C ILE A 20 11.18 22.28 21.43
N PRO A 21 12.01 23.31 21.25
CA PRO A 21 12.42 23.75 19.92
C PRO A 21 13.39 22.73 19.30
N HIS A 22 13.05 22.26 18.10
CA HIS A 22 13.91 21.37 17.31
C HIS A 22 15.11 22.14 16.76
N ALA A 23 16.31 21.60 16.98
CA ALA A 23 17.54 22.05 16.38
C ALA A 23 17.52 21.81 14.86
N ASN A 24 17.78 22.87 14.09
CA ASN A 24 17.95 22.84 12.64
C ASN A 24 19.23 22.07 12.27
N ILE A 25 19.08 20.90 11.65
CA ILE A 25 20.15 20.27 10.89
C ILE A 25 19.92 20.60 9.41
N ALA A 26 20.67 21.58 8.91
CA ALA A 26 20.64 21.98 7.52
C ALA A 26 21.27 20.89 6.63
N SER A 27 20.47 20.26 5.77
CA SER A 27 20.99 19.50 4.65
C SER A 27 21.31 20.48 3.50
N LYS A 28 22.57 20.51 3.06
CA LYS A 28 23.00 21.30 1.90
C LYS A 28 22.41 20.68 0.63
N THR A 29 21.38 21.30 0.07
CA THR A 29 20.86 20.98 -1.26
C THR A 29 21.65 21.70 -2.35
N LYS A 30 22.31 20.94 -3.23
CA LYS A 30 22.58 21.41 -4.59
C LYS A 30 21.25 21.38 -5.34
N ALA A 31 20.74 22.55 -5.69
CA ALA A 31 19.55 22.70 -6.50
C ALA A 31 19.81 22.18 -7.92
N ASN A 32 19.12 21.11 -8.30
CA ASN A 32 18.75 20.85 -9.68
C ASN A 32 17.23 20.95 -9.76
N THR A 33 16.76 21.91 -10.55
CA THR A 33 15.35 22.12 -10.89
C THR A 33 14.82 20.90 -11.66
N SER A 34 14.27 19.92 -10.95
CA SER A 34 13.30 18.96 -11.50
C SER A 34 11.89 19.43 -11.12
N SER A 35 10.92 19.23 -12.01
CA SER A 35 9.53 19.58 -11.76
C SER A 35 9.01 18.84 -10.51
N SER A 36 8.12 19.49 -9.73
CA SER A 36 7.50 18.89 -8.54
C SER A 36 6.52 17.76 -8.86
N GLN A 37 6.38 17.38 -10.13
CA GLN A 37 5.43 16.37 -10.62
C GLN A 37 6.10 15.04 -11.01
N ASP A 38 7.41 14.86 -10.79
CA ASP A 38 8.19 13.80 -11.48
C ASP A 38 8.64 12.63 -10.61
N LYS A 39 8.35 12.65 -9.30
CA LYS A 39 8.94 11.69 -8.35
C LYS A 39 7.95 10.63 -7.89
N LYS A 40 8.31 9.37 -8.11
CA LYS A 40 7.63 8.21 -7.50
C LYS A 40 8.11 8.09 -6.08
N ILE A 41 7.18 8.01 -5.15
CA ILE A 41 7.53 8.00 -3.74
C ILE A 41 6.99 6.73 -3.11
N LEU A 42 7.82 6.06 -2.29
CA LEU A 42 7.36 4.97 -1.43
C LEU A 42 6.39 5.55 -0.42
N LEU A 43 5.17 5.06 -0.30
CA LEU A 43 4.15 5.76 0.51
C LEU A 43 3.32 4.82 1.36
N LEU A 44 2.82 5.38 2.46
CA LEU A 44 1.84 4.77 3.34
C LEU A 44 0.50 5.48 3.24
N LEU A 45 -0.57 4.69 3.16
CA LEU A 45 -1.95 5.17 3.26
C LEU A 45 -2.68 4.40 4.36
N SER A 46 -3.06 5.11 5.42
CA SER A 46 -4.01 4.63 6.41
C SER A 46 -5.29 5.45 6.34
N SER A 47 -6.43 4.77 6.24
CA SER A 47 -7.78 5.24 6.61
C SER A 47 -8.35 6.56 6.03
N PHE A 48 -7.74 7.20 5.03
CA PHE A 48 -8.36 8.32 4.32
C PHE A 48 -8.83 7.91 2.93
N TRP A 49 -10.14 7.93 2.71
CA TRP A 49 -10.73 7.84 1.38
C TRP A 49 -10.40 9.12 0.61
N PHE A 50 -9.66 8.99 -0.47
CA PHE A 50 -9.59 10.00 -1.50
C PHE A 50 -10.91 9.96 -2.29
N ARG A 51 -11.43 11.13 -2.68
CA ARG A 51 -12.56 11.14 -3.63
C ARG A 51 -12.07 10.64 -4.99
N GLY A 52 -12.88 9.84 -5.66
CA GLY A 52 -12.58 9.37 -7.02
C GLY A 52 -11.47 8.32 -7.09
N GLU A 53 -11.35 7.45 -6.07
CA GLU A 53 -10.46 6.29 -6.13
C GLU A 53 -10.92 5.25 -7.13
N THR A 54 -9.97 4.63 -7.81
CA THR A 54 -10.23 3.46 -8.65
C THR A 54 -9.09 2.47 -8.53
N PHE A 55 -9.44 1.19 -8.48
CA PHE A 55 -8.50 0.09 -8.34
C PHE A 55 -8.65 -0.88 -9.51
N ALA A 56 -7.53 -1.43 -9.98
CA ALA A 56 -7.54 -2.62 -10.80
C ALA A 56 -6.42 -3.56 -10.39
N GLY A 57 -6.75 -4.84 -10.23
CA GLY A 57 -5.81 -5.83 -9.74
C GLY A 57 -6.49 -7.11 -9.32
N VAL A 58 -5.99 -7.70 -8.24
CA VAL A 58 -6.56 -8.90 -7.65
C VAL A 58 -6.78 -8.72 -6.16
N SER A 59 -7.85 -9.32 -5.66
CA SER A 59 -8.11 -9.45 -4.24
C SER A 59 -8.38 -10.89 -3.83
N ILE A 60 -8.18 -11.16 -2.55
CA ILE A 60 -8.54 -12.42 -1.90
C ILE A 60 -9.31 -12.08 -0.63
N THR A 61 -10.41 -12.79 -0.42
CA THR A 61 -11.25 -12.64 0.78
C THR A 61 -11.09 -13.86 1.67
N ALA A 62 -10.86 -13.60 2.96
CA ALA A 62 -10.76 -14.61 4.00
C ALA A 62 -12.06 -15.41 4.12
N SER A 63 -11.95 -16.73 4.23
CA SER A 63 -13.08 -17.57 4.61
C SER A 63 -13.40 -17.34 6.09
N ARG A 64 -14.65 -16.99 6.42
CA ARG A 64 -15.09 -16.84 7.81
C ARG A 64 -15.23 -18.23 8.48
N PRO A 65 -14.97 -18.38 9.79
CA PRO A 65 -14.65 -17.34 10.79
C PRO A 65 -13.15 -17.18 11.15
N ASN A 66 -12.27 -18.14 10.85
CA ASN A 66 -10.86 -18.16 11.32
C ASN A 66 -9.82 -18.03 10.17
N GLY A 67 -10.22 -17.46 9.03
CA GLY A 67 -9.37 -17.36 7.83
C GLY A 67 -8.66 -16.02 7.64
N LYS A 68 -8.61 -15.13 8.63
CA LYS A 68 -8.03 -13.79 8.48
C LYS A 68 -6.54 -13.85 8.10
N TYR A 69 -6.13 -13.00 7.17
CA TYR A 69 -4.75 -12.92 6.71
C TYR A 69 -3.91 -12.09 7.65
N HIS A 70 -2.71 -12.57 7.98
CA HIS A 70 -1.75 -11.88 8.84
C HIS A 70 -0.45 -11.57 8.11
N TYR A 71 -0.28 -12.10 6.90
CA TYR A 71 0.88 -11.83 6.06
C TYR A 71 0.39 -11.63 4.64
N ILE A 72 0.92 -10.59 4.00
CA ILE A 72 0.87 -10.42 2.55
C ILE A 72 2.20 -9.92 2.00
N GLU A 73 2.57 -10.43 0.83
CA GLU A 73 3.76 -10.00 0.06
C GLU A 73 3.33 -9.73 -1.38
N GLY A 74 3.98 -8.77 -2.02
CA GLY A 74 3.91 -8.59 -3.45
C GLY A 74 5.06 -7.76 -3.99
N SER A 75 5.52 -8.11 -5.18
CA SER A 75 6.46 -7.30 -5.96
C SER A 75 5.67 -6.50 -6.98
N VAL A 76 5.56 -5.18 -6.79
CA VAL A 76 4.81 -4.28 -7.68
C VAL A 76 5.75 -3.61 -8.67
N SER A 77 5.39 -3.62 -9.96
CA SER A 77 6.19 -2.95 -10.99
C SER A 77 6.12 -1.43 -10.83
N THR A 78 7.22 -0.75 -11.10
CA THR A 78 7.35 0.70 -10.97
C THR A 78 7.16 1.38 -12.33
N HIS A 79 6.33 2.41 -12.42
CA HIS A 79 6.04 3.12 -13.69
C HIS A 79 6.04 4.63 -13.48
N GLN A 80 6.15 5.41 -14.57
CA GLN A 80 6.10 6.88 -14.51
C GLN A 80 4.89 7.41 -15.28
N PRO A 81 3.66 7.14 -14.78
CA PRO A 81 2.45 7.61 -15.42
C PRO A 81 2.40 9.14 -15.36
N GLN A 82 1.91 9.76 -16.44
CA GLN A 82 1.65 11.20 -16.45
C GLN A 82 0.43 11.50 -15.58
N VAL A 83 0.58 12.42 -14.64
CA VAL A 83 -0.47 12.83 -13.69
C VAL A 83 -0.64 14.35 -13.75
N GLY A 84 -1.89 14.78 -13.87
CA GLY A 84 -2.27 16.18 -13.79
C GLY A 84 -2.57 16.64 -12.37
N GLY A 85 -2.97 17.90 -12.23
CA GLY A 85 -3.35 18.47 -10.94
C GLY A 85 -4.50 17.70 -10.29
N GLY A 86 -4.32 17.28 -9.04
CA GLY A 86 -5.32 16.53 -8.27
C GLY A 86 -5.53 15.08 -8.74
N GLN A 87 -4.58 14.53 -9.51
CA GLN A 87 -4.52 13.13 -9.89
C GLN A 87 -3.38 12.42 -9.16
N LEU A 88 -3.56 11.12 -8.97
CA LEU A 88 -2.56 10.20 -8.45
C LEU A 88 -2.63 8.88 -9.20
N SER A 89 -1.48 8.30 -9.50
CA SER A 89 -1.39 6.93 -10.00
C SER A 89 -0.25 6.16 -9.33
N GLY A 90 -0.47 4.90 -9.01
CA GLY A 90 0.51 4.09 -8.30
C GLY A 90 0.19 2.61 -8.29
N SER A 91 0.95 1.88 -7.50
CA SER A 91 0.77 0.45 -7.27
C SER A 91 0.89 0.13 -5.81
N VAL A 92 -0.03 -0.68 -5.31
CA VAL A 92 -0.17 -0.93 -3.88
C VAL A 92 -0.41 -2.40 -3.60
N ILE A 93 -0.03 -2.80 -2.39
CA ILE A 93 -0.62 -3.94 -1.70
C ILE A 93 -1.42 -3.42 -0.49
N SER A 94 -2.54 -4.06 -0.17
CA SER A 94 -3.37 -3.63 0.96
C SER A 94 -3.93 -4.77 1.79
N VAL A 95 -4.13 -4.49 3.07
CA VAL A 95 -4.86 -5.30 4.03
C VAL A 95 -6.07 -4.50 4.53
N GLU A 96 -7.24 -5.14 4.52
CA GLU A 96 -8.53 -4.50 4.72
C GLU A 96 -9.41 -5.37 5.64
N SER A 97 -10.13 -4.75 6.57
CA SER A 97 -11.13 -5.43 7.40
C SER A 97 -12.20 -4.48 7.91
N GLY A 98 -13.40 -5.02 8.14
CA GLY A 98 -14.56 -4.28 8.60
C GLY A 98 -15.49 -3.86 7.46
N ILE A 99 -16.52 -3.10 7.82
CA ILE A 99 -17.58 -2.71 6.89
C ILE A 99 -17.26 -1.31 6.34
N PRO A 100 -17.23 -1.13 5.01
CA PRO A 100 -17.09 0.19 4.38
C PRO A 100 -18.05 1.22 5.00
N ASN A 101 -17.58 2.44 5.23
CA ASN A 101 -18.33 3.57 5.82
C ASN A 101 -18.80 3.40 7.29
N SER A 102 -18.33 2.36 7.99
CA SER A 102 -18.63 2.18 9.42
C SER A 102 -17.35 1.95 10.22
N THR A 103 -16.75 0.77 10.07
CA THR A 103 -15.62 0.33 10.91
C THR A 103 -14.44 -0.17 10.08
N PHE A 104 -14.34 0.31 8.84
CA PHE A 104 -13.35 -0.13 7.86
C PHE A 104 -11.94 0.33 8.23
N GLY A 105 -11.05 -0.63 8.48
CA GLY A 105 -9.63 -0.40 8.63
C GLY A 105 -8.89 -0.83 7.36
N VAL A 106 -8.01 0.04 6.87
CA VAL A 106 -7.15 -0.26 5.73
C VAL A 106 -5.74 0.24 5.97
N ILE A 107 -4.77 -0.61 5.65
CA ILE A 107 -3.37 -0.24 5.46
C ILE A 107 -3.03 -0.52 4.01
N ARG A 108 -2.51 0.49 3.30
CA ARG A 108 -1.92 0.32 1.96
C ARG A 108 -0.49 0.80 1.97
N ILE A 109 0.36 0.01 1.31
CA ILE A 109 1.76 0.35 1.07
C ILE A 109 2.04 0.20 -0.41
N GLY A 110 2.91 1.05 -0.95
CA GLY A 110 3.13 1.08 -2.39
C GLY A 110 4.02 2.21 -2.83
N TRP A 111 4.07 2.42 -4.14
CA TRP A 111 4.63 3.64 -4.70
C TRP A 111 3.53 4.43 -5.39
N MET A 112 3.67 5.77 -5.43
CA MET A 112 2.74 6.63 -6.15
C MET A 112 3.45 7.79 -6.85
N GLN A 113 2.85 8.21 -7.95
CA GLN A 113 3.14 9.40 -8.72
C GLN A 113 1.98 10.39 -8.53
N PHE A 114 2.27 11.61 -8.13
CA PHE A 114 1.27 12.66 -7.93
C PHE A 114 1.91 14.04 -8.05
N ASP A 115 1.10 15.06 -8.30
CA ASP A 115 1.54 16.44 -8.20
C ASP A 115 1.47 16.93 -6.75
N HIS A 116 2.64 17.14 -6.12
CA HIS A 116 2.74 17.58 -4.73
C HIS A 116 2.00 18.89 -4.42
N LYS A 117 1.79 19.77 -5.41
CA LYS A 117 1.12 21.05 -5.19
C LYS A 117 -0.40 20.91 -5.08
N SER A 118 -0.95 19.85 -5.64
CA SER A 118 -2.40 19.68 -5.80
C SER A 118 -2.93 18.40 -5.18
N ALA A 119 -2.05 17.46 -4.79
CA ALA A 119 -2.43 16.27 -4.06
C ALA A 119 -3.07 16.63 -2.72
N LYS A 120 -4.33 16.25 -2.56
CA LYS A 120 -5.07 16.40 -1.31
C LYS A 120 -5.11 15.05 -0.63
N GLY A 121 -4.61 14.99 0.60
CA GLY A 121 -4.70 13.80 1.43
C GLY A 121 -3.58 13.78 2.45
N CYS A 122 -3.51 12.66 3.14
CA CYS A 122 -2.52 12.40 4.14
C CYS A 122 -1.68 11.22 3.67
N PHE A 123 -0.36 11.40 3.67
CA PHE A 123 0.59 10.38 3.24
C PHE A 123 1.68 10.22 4.30
N ASN A 124 2.24 9.01 4.44
CA ASN A 124 3.40 8.75 5.31
C ASN A 124 3.17 9.15 6.77
N THR A 125 4.21 9.66 7.42
CA THR A 125 4.21 10.16 8.80
C THR A 125 3.46 11.48 8.97
N TYR A 126 3.02 12.13 7.88
CA TYR A 126 1.99 13.17 7.99
C TYR A 126 0.67 12.56 8.47
N CYS A 127 0.47 11.25 8.30
CA CYS A 127 -0.62 10.52 8.92
C CYS A 127 -0.25 10.03 10.29
N PRO A 128 -1.02 10.41 11.32
CA PRO A 128 -0.80 9.86 12.64
C PRO A 128 -1.07 8.35 12.61
N GLY A 129 -0.22 7.60 13.30
CA GLY A 129 -0.44 6.17 13.55
C GLY A 129 0.66 5.25 13.02
N PHE A 130 1.52 5.69 12.11
CA PHE A 130 2.70 4.90 11.74
C PHE A 130 3.91 5.27 12.59
N VAL A 131 4.60 4.25 13.12
CA VAL A 131 5.87 4.41 13.85
C VAL A 131 7.00 3.91 12.95
N GLN A 132 7.72 4.82 12.32
CA GLN A 132 8.92 4.49 11.54
C GLN A 132 10.10 4.18 12.48
N VAL A 133 10.76 3.05 12.26
CA VAL A 133 11.93 2.62 13.05
C VAL A 133 13.20 2.52 12.19
N ASN A 134 13.07 2.28 10.88
CA ASN A 134 14.20 2.21 9.97
C ASN A 134 14.76 3.62 9.68
N ARG A 135 16.09 3.75 9.81
CA ARG A 135 16.83 4.99 9.54
C ARG A 135 17.55 5.01 8.19
N LYS A 136 17.56 3.89 7.46
CA LYS A 136 18.20 3.71 6.15
C LYS A 136 17.23 4.04 5.00
N ILE A 137 15.98 3.57 5.09
CA ILE A 137 14.99 3.70 4.03
C ILE A 137 13.86 4.63 4.49
N PRO A 138 13.75 5.85 3.92
CA PRO A 138 12.69 6.78 4.29
C PRO A 138 11.41 6.55 3.47
N LEU A 139 10.27 6.84 4.08
CA LEU A 139 8.93 6.76 3.48
C LEU A 139 8.64 7.88 2.47
N ASP A 140 9.62 8.67 2.08
CA ASP A 140 9.49 9.68 1.04
C ASP A 140 10.59 9.55 -0.02
N MET A 141 11.25 8.39 -0.05
CA MET A 141 12.31 8.13 -1.02
C MET A 141 11.78 8.14 -2.44
N VAL A 142 12.59 8.71 -3.33
CA VAL A 142 12.36 8.63 -4.77
C VAL A 142 12.76 7.25 -5.26
N ILE A 143 11.89 6.62 -6.04
CA ILE A 143 12.17 5.32 -6.66
C ILE A 143 12.66 5.56 -8.10
N ASP A 144 13.96 5.40 -8.31
CA ASP A 144 14.62 5.71 -9.58
C ASP A 144 14.46 4.63 -10.64
N GLN A 145 14.21 3.38 -10.24
CA GLN A 145 14.02 2.28 -11.17
C GLN A 145 12.64 2.37 -11.82
N ILE A 146 12.59 2.22 -13.15
CA ILE A 146 11.37 2.42 -13.95
C ILE A 146 11.22 1.27 -14.93
N SER A 147 10.08 0.59 -14.85
CA SER A 147 9.70 -0.42 -15.83
C SER A 147 9.41 0.21 -17.19
N VAL A 148 9.99 -0.37 -18.24
CA VAL A 148 9.77 0.00 -19.63
C VAL A 148 8.80 -1.00 -20.26
N PRO A 149 7.67 -0.55 -20.84
CA PRO A 149 6.80 -1.44 -21.60
C PRO A 149 7.57 -2.12 -22.72
N ASN A 150 7.39 -3.42 -22.91
CA ASN A 150 8.18 -4.25 -23.85
C ASN A 150 9.68 -4.36 -23.53
N GLY A 151 10.12 -3.87 -22.38
CA GLY A 151 11.51 -3.90 -21.96
C GLY A 151 11.68 -4.52 -20.58
N LYS A 152 12.67 -4.00 -19.86
CA LYS A 152 12.94 -4.41 -18.48
C LYS A 152 11.83 -3.90 -17.56
N TYR A 153 11.29 -4.80 -16.74
CA TYR A 153 10.43 -4.44 -15.62
C TYR A 153 11.26 -4.40 -14.35
N ASP A 154 11.12 -3.30 -13.61
CA ASP A 154 11.69 -3.11 -12.29
C ASP A 154 10.59 -3.15 -11.24
N PHE A 155 10.86 -3.85 -10.14
CA PHE A 155 9.89 -4.13 -9.09
C PHE A 155 10.43 -3.69 -7.74
N ILE A 156 9.52 -3.19 -6.90
CA ILE A 156 9.77 -3.10 -5.46
C ILE A 156 9.02 -4.24 -4.77
N LYS A 157 9.69 -4.93 -3.85
CA LYS A 157 9.10 -6.01 -3.08
C LYS A 157 8.67 -5.47 -1.72
N LEU A 158 7.37 -5.61 -1.46
CA LEU A 158 6.67 -5.05 -0.32
C LEU A 158 6.00 -6.16 0.48
N GLU A 159 5.94 -5.96 1.79
CA GLU A 159 5.31 -6.91 2.68
C GLU A 159 4.61 -6.20 3.85
N LEU A 160 3.42 -6.70 4.19
CA LEU A 160 2.70 -6.39 5.42
C LEU A 160 2.57 -7.65 6.27
N ARG A 161 3.07 -7.61 7.50
CA ARG A 161 3.10 -8.76 8.41
C ARG A 161 2.59 -8.39 9.79
N GLN A 162 1.75 -9.24 10.36
CA GLN A 162 1.35 -9.24 11.75
C GLN A 162 1.80 -10.58 12.34
N LEU A 163 2.65 -10.56 13.37
CA LEU A 163 3.25 -11.80 13.92
C LEU A 163 2.21 -12.68 14.62
N HIS A 164 1.26 -12.07 15.33
CA HIS A 164 0.13 -12.76 15.97
C HIS A 164 -1.13 -11.86 15.95
N PRO A 165 -2.34 -12.44 16.04
CA PRO A 165 -3.56 -11.64 16.17
C PRO A 165 -3.46 -10.72 17.38
N GLY A 166 -3.83 -9.47 17.21
CA GLY A 166 -3.71 -8.45 18.25
C GLY A 166 -2.34 -7.79 18.37
N GLU A 167 -1.34 -8.14 17.55
CA GLU A 167 -0.08 -7.40 17.49
C GLU A 167 -0.09 -6.25 16.46
N SER A 168 1.00 -5.49 16.38
CA SER A 168 1.14 -4.41 15.39
C SER A 168 1.30 -4.97 13.97
N TRP A 169 0.80 -4.23 12.98
CA TRP A 169 1.09 -4.49 11.57
C TRP A 169 2.42 -3.87 11.19
N TRP A 170 3.34 -4.67 10.66
CA TRP A 170 4.66 -4.24 10.21
C TRP A 170 4.69 -4.01 8.71
N PHE A 171 5.30 -2.90 8.30
CA PHE A 171 5.71 -2.66 6.93
C PHE A 171 7.17 -3.07 6.76
N ILE A 172 7.38 -3.99 5.83
CA ILE A 172 8.68 -4.54 5.46
C ILE A 172 8.95 -4.22 3.99
N TYR A 173 10.11 -3.61 3.73
CA TYR A 173 10.65 -3.39 2.39
C TYR A 173 11.78 -4.37 2.15
N TRP A 174 11.89 -4.91 0.94
CA TRP A 174 12.97 -5.84 0.60
C TRP A 174 13.98 -5.20 -0.35
N ASP A 175 15.20 -5.02 0.14
CA ASP A 175 16.35 -4.48 -0.61
C ASP A 175 17.21 -5.66 -1.10
N GLY A 176 16.88 -6.16 -2.29
CA GLY A 176 17.37 -7.45 -2.76
C GLY A 176 16.82 -8.59 -1.90
N ASP A 177 17.72 -9.34 -1.27
CA ASP A 177 17.37 -10.43 -0.34
C ASP A 177 17.33 -9.98 1.13
N ASN A 178 17.59 -8.68 1.41
CA ASN A 178 17.58 -8.15 2.77
C ASN A 178 16.17 -7.69 3.18
N GLU A 179 15.71 -8.17 4.33
CA GLU A 179 14.47 -7.75 4.97
C GLU A 179 14.70 -6.45 5.77
N GLU A 180 14.09 -5.34 5.36
CA GLU A 180 14.22 -4.03 6.02
C GLU A 180 12.90 -3.67 6.71
N HIS A 181 12.89 -3.71 8.05
CA HIS A 181 11.72 -3.36 8.87
C HIS A 181 11.52 -1.85 8.92
N ILE A 182 10.68 -1.31 8.03
CA ILE A 182 10.46 0.13 7.91
C ILE A 182 9.81 0.71 9.17
N GLY A 183 8.81 0.02 9.70
CA GLY A 183 8.05 0.44 10.87
C GLY A 183 6.73 -0.29 11.01
N TYR A 184 5.87 0.20 11.89
CA TYR A 184 4.61 -0.49 12.21
C TYR A 184 3.45 0.45 12.54
N TRP A 185 2.22 -0.07 12.40
CA TRP A 185 1.01 0.52 12.95
C TRP A 185 0.61 -0.21 14.24
N PRO A 186 0.55 0.48 15.39
CA PRO A 186 0.00 -0.08 16.62
C PRO A 186 -1.42 -0.62 16.41
N ASN A 187 -1.68 -1.81 16.97
CA ASN A 187 -2.99 -2.48 16.88
C ASN A 187 -4.16 -1.63 17.39
N VAL A 188 -3.91 -0.77 18.40
CA VAL A 188 -4.90 0.08 19.08
C VAL A 188 -5.57 1.08 18.13
N LEU A 189 -4.97 1.31 16.97
CA LEU A 189 -5.54 2.16 15.91
C LEU A 189 -6.71 1.49 15.19
N PHE A 190 -6.85 0.16 15.32
CA PHE A 190 -7.80 -0.62 14.52
C PHE A 190 -8.83 -1.34 15.38
N ASN A 191 -10.09 -1.28 14.94
CA ASN A 191 -11.16 -2.09 15.52
C ASN A 191 -11.21 -3.49 14.87
N ASN A 192 -11.31 -3.57 13.54
CA ASN A 192 -11.49 -4.84 12.83
C ASN A 192 -10.20 -5.44 12.27
N LEU A 193 -9.23 -4.58 11.93
CA LEU A 193 -7.94 -4.99 11.37
C LEU A 193 -6.93 -5.43 12.45
N LYS A 194 -7.27 -5.27 13.74
CA LYS A 194 -6.40 -5.64 14.86
C LYS A 194 -6.09 -7.14 14.92
N ASP A 195 -6.99 -7.99 14.43
CA ASP A 195 -6.87 -9.46 14.49
C ASP A 195 -6.65 -10.06 13.10
N GLY A 196 -6.06 -9.30 12.17
CA GLY A 196 -5.84 -9.73 10.80
C GLY A 196 -6.84 -9.14 9.80
N ALA A 197 -6.57 -9.39 8.52
CA ALA A 197 -7.28 -8.83 7.38
C ALA A 197 -8.35 -9.80 6.85
N GLU A 198 -9.52 -9.26 6.52
CA GLU A 198 -10.58 -10.02 5.84
C GLU A 198 -10.42 -9.98 4.32
N VAL A 199 -9.86 -8.89 3.78
CA VAL A 199 -9.60 -8.71 2.36
C VAL A 199 -8.17 -8.26 2.18
N VAL A 200 -7.49 -8.83 1.20
CA VAL A 200 -6.14 -8.45 0.82
C VAL A 200 -6.08 -8.19 -0.68
N ARG A 201 -5.34 -7.16 -1.11
CA ARG A 201 -5.33 -6.70 -2.51
C ARG A 201 -3.93 -6.42 -3.03
N TRP A 202 -3.77 -6.57 -4.34
CA TRP A 202 -2.57 -6.24 -5.10
C TRP A 202 -2.96 -5.65 -6.44
N GLY A 203 -2.41 -4.48 -6.79
CA GLY A 203 -2.68 -3.91 -8.11
C GLY A 203 -2.35 -2.44 -8.24
N GLY A 204 -2.92 -1.84 -9.27
CA GLY A 204 -2.87 -0.41 -9.53
C GLY A 204 -3.95 0.34 -8.77
N TRP A 205 -3.59 1.49 -8.24
CA TRP A 205 -4.49 2.40 -7.55
C TRP A 205 -4.34 3.78 -8.14
N VAL A 206 -5.45 4.40 -8.50
CA VAL A 206 -5.51 5.77 -9.00
C VAL A 206 -6.53 6.57 -8.21
N SER A 207 -6.33 7.88 -8.15
CA SER A 207 -7.32 8.81 -7.64
C SER A 207 -7.37 10.03 -8.55
N SER A 208 -8.58 10.57 -8.75
CA SER A 208 -8.75 11.86 -9.42
C SER A 208 -9.85 12.67 -8.75
N THR A 209 -9.55 13.95 -8.54
CA THR A 209 -10.54 14.95 -8.11
C THR A 209 -11.28 15.59 -9.30
N THR A 210 -10.98 15.17 -10.52
CA THR A 210 -11.58 15.67 -11.77
C THR A 210 -12.26 14.54 -12.55
N ALA A 211 -12.97 14.86 -13.64
CA ALA A 211 -13.53 13.85 -14.53
C ALA A 211 -12.47 13.07 -15.33
N ASN A 212 -11.26 13.63 -15.45
CA ASN A 212 -10.15 12.98 -16.14
C ASN A 212 -9.41 12.06 -15.17
N LEU A 213 -9.22 10.81 -15.56
CA LEU A 213 -8.46 9.81 -14.82
C LEU A 213 -7.02 9.70 -15.39
N PRO A 214 -6.00 9.50 -14.54
CA PRO A 214 -4.62 9.33 -14.99
C PRO A 214 -4.37 7.95 -15.62
N MET A 215 -3.22 7.72 -16.25
CA MET A 215 -2.86 6.36 -16.68
C MET A 215 -2.58 5.47 -15.45
N MET A 216 -2.93 4.18 -15.50
CA MET A 216 -2.60 3.21 -14.46
C MET A 216 -1.45 2.29 -14.92
N GLY A 217 -0.43 2.12 -14.06
CA GLY A 217 0.77 1.35 -14.42
C GLY A 217 1.49 2.01 -15.59
N SER A 218 1.70 1.27 -16.68
CA SER A 218 2.25 1.79 -17.93
C SER A 218 1.24 2.54 -18.81
N GLY A 219 -0.06 2.51 -18.47
CA GLY A 219 -1.16 2.93 -19.34
C GLY A 219 -1.67 1.82 -20.26
N LEU A 220 -0.88 0.77 -20.50
CA LEU A 220 -1.25 -0.34 -21.38
C LEU A 220 -2.01 -1.45 -20.63
N LEU A 221 -2.63 -2.34 -21.41
CA LEU A 221 -3.31 -3.54 -20.91
C LEU A 221 -2.45 -4.80 -21.11
N GLY A 222 -2.89 -5.90 -20.51
CA GLY A 222 -2.25 -7.20 -20.68
C GLY A 222 -0.83 -7.24 -20.10
N VAL A 223 0.03 -8.07 -20.69
CA VAL A 223 1.41 -8.26 -20.23
C VAL A 223 2.27 -6.98 -20.30
N HIS A 224 1.83 -5.97 -21.04
CA HIS A 224 2.49 -4.67 -21.18
C HIS A 224 2.01 -3.62 -20.17
N GLY A 225 0.98 -3.95 -19.38
CA GLY A 225 0.48 -3.14 -18.28
C GLY A 225 1.45 -3.09 -17.10
N GLY A 226 0.97 -2.55 -15.99
CA GLY A 226 1.57 -2.78 -14.68
C GLY A 226 1.45 -4.24 -14.27
N GLN A 227 2.38 -4.72 -13.46
CA GLN A 227 2.44 -6.10 -13.01
C GLN A 227 2.61 -6.18 -11.49
N VAL A 228 1.98 -7.19 -10.90
CA VAL A 228 2.33 -7.67 -9.56
C VAL A 228 2.81 -9.10 -9.66
N ARG A 229 3.93 -9.41 -9.01
CA ARG A 229 4.54 -10.74 -8.93
C ARG A 229 4.70 -11.17 -7.48
N ARG A 230 5.00 -12.45 -7.26
CA ARG A 230 5.17 -13.05 -5.92
C ARG A 230 3.99 -12.76 -5.00
N ILE A 231 2.79 -12.75 -5.57
CA ILE A 231 1.57 -12.49 -4.80
C ILE A 231 1.46 -13.59 -3.76
N SER A 232 1.46 -13.20 -2.50
CA SER A 232 1.36 -14.18 -1.43
C SER A 232 0.55 -13.67 -0.25
N ALA A 233 -0.28 -14.53 0.33
CA ALA A 233 -1.03 -14.25 1.53
C ALA A 233 -1.29 -15.52 2.35
N THR A 234 -1.12 -15.42 3.66
CA THR A 234 -1.37 -16.53 4.58
C THR A 234 -2.01 -16.05 5.90
N ASN A 235 -2.81 -16.95 6.45
CA ASN A 235 -3.32 -16.90 7.82
C ASN A 235 -2.48 -17.76 8.79
N ASP A 236 -1.55 -18.55 8.26
CA ASP A 236 -0.63 -19.42 9.00
C ASP A 236 0.68 -18.68 9.29
N PHE A 237 0.94 -18.45 10.58
CA PHE A 237 2.13 -17.79 11.11
C PHE A 237 3.42 -18.60 10.93
N THR A 238 3.30 -19.91 10.66
CA THR A 238 4.44 -20.82 10.47
C THR A 238 4.86 -20.94 9.00
N ALA A 239 4.05 -20.41 8.08
CA ALA A 239 4.29 -20.56 6.65
C ALA A 239 5.48 -19.69 6.19
N ARG A 240 6.59 -20.33 5.83
CA ARG A 240 7.66 -19.70 5.04
C ARG A 240 7.21 -19.63 3.58
N LEU A 241 6.65 -18.51 3.17
CA LEU A 241 6.13 -18.35 1.82
C LEU A 241 7.27 -17.97 0.84
N ASN A 242 7.71 -18.92 0.04
CA ASN A 242 8.62 -18.67 -1.10
C ASN A 242 7.84 -18.12 -2.32
N GLY A 243 6.97 -17.12 -2.13
CA GLY A 243 6.17 -16.50 -3.20
C GLY A 243 5.13 -17.42 -3.88
N ALA A 244 4.86 -18.60 -3.32
CA ALA A 244 3.88 -19.56 -3.85
C ALA A 244 2.58 -19.50 -3.02
N THR A 245 1.58 -18.76 -3.49
CA THR A 245 0.22 -18.98 -3.00
C THR A 245 -0.40 -20.23 -3.62
N LYS A 246 -0.91 -21.13 -2.78
CA LYS A 246 -1.92 -22.12 -3.21
C LYS A 246 -3.31 -21.50 -3.40
N ASN A 247 -3.42 -20.17 -3.34
CA ASN A 247 -4.68 -19.41 -3.25
C ASN A 247 -5.18 -18.84 -4.59
N ARG A 248 -4.60 -19.22 -5.74
CA ARG A 248 -5.02 -18.67 -7.05
C ARG A 248 -6.50 -18.90 -7.36
N GLU A 249 -7.07 -20.02 -6.91
CA GLU A 249 -8.50 -20.32 -7.03
C GLU A 249 -9.38 -19.31 -6.26
N LYS A 250 -8.80 -18.56 -5.32
CA LYS A 250 -9.48 -17.54 -4.53
C LYS A 250 -9.35 -16.12 -5.13
N TYR A 251 -8.66 -15.97 -6.26
CA TYR A 251 -8.42 -14.66 -6.86
C TYR A 251 -9.71 -14.08 -7.44
N VAL A 252 -10.06 -12.87 -6.98
CA VAL A 252 -11.10 -12.05 -7.58
C VAL A 252 -10.41 -10.92 -8.34
N TYR A 253 -10.58 -10.88 -9.67
CA TYR A 253 -10.04 -9.80 -10.48
C TYR A 253 -10.92 -8.57 -10.35
N GLU A 254 -10.33 -7.49 -9.86
CA GLU A 254 -11.02 -6.22 -9.70
C GLU A 254 -10.71 -5.33 -10.88
N GLN A 255 -11.77 -4.81 -11.48
CA GLN A 255 -11.74 -4.01 -12.69
C GLN A 255 -12.72 -2.86 -12.53
N SER A 256 -12.48 -1.80 -13.30
CA SER A 256 -13.37 -0.66 -13.41
C SER A 256 -13.63 -0.38 -14.88
N LYS A 257 -14.39 0.68 -15.17
CA LYS A 257 -14.70 1.05 -16.54
C LYS A 257 -13.44 1.33 -17.38
N CYS A 258 -12.45 2.02 -16.82
CA CYS A 258 -11.25 2.43 -17.55
C CYS A 258 -10.02 1.57 -17.28
N TYR A 259 -10.06 0.73 -16.24
CA TYR A 259 -8.90 -0.07 -15.85
C TYR A 259 -9.26 -1.53 -15.70
N ARG A 260 -8.38 -2.38 -16.21
CA ARG A 260 -8.58 -3.83 -16.19
C ARG A 260 -7.40 -4.50 -15.50
N ALA A 261 -7.64 -5.74 -15.09
CA ALA A 261 -6.64 -6.62 -14.55
C ALA A 261 -6.91 -8.05 -14.98
N GLY A 262 -5.86 -8.86 -15.06
CA GLY A 262 -6.00 -10.24 -15.50
C GLY A 262 -4.80 -11.11 -15.13
N PRO A 263 -4.92 -12.42 -15.38
CA PRO A 263 -3.82 -13.34 -15.16
C PRO A 263 -2.68 -13.05 -16.13
N ASN A 264 -1.45 -13.13 -15.65
CA ASN A 264 -0.32 -13.34 -16.54
C ASN A 264 -0.27 -14.80 -16.99
N ARG A 265 -0.01 -15.03 -18.29
CA ARG A 265 0.08 -16.38 -18.86
C ARG A 265 1.39 -17.09 -18.51
N TYR A 266 2.47 -16.33 -18.35
CA TYR A 266 3.79 -16.89 -18.06
C TYR A 266 3.99 -17.13 -16.56
N ARG A 267 4.32 -18.36 -16.20
CA ARG A 267 4.61 -18.79 -14.83
C ARG A 267 6.04 -19.27 -14.79
N HIS A 268 6.84 -18.66 -13.92
CA HIS A 268 8.18 -19.15 -13.64
C HIS A 268 8.32 -19.27 -12.11
N PRO A 269 8.79 -20.41 -11.58
CA PRO A 269 8.76 -20.72 -10.15
C PRO A 269 9.34 -19.61 -9.25
N TYR A 270 10.39 -18.93 -9.73
CA TYR A 270 11.01 -17.79 -9.03
C TYR A 270 10.09 -16.58 -8.85
N TRP A 271 9.18 -16.33 -9.80
CA TRP A 271 8.34 -15.13 -9.82
C TRP A 271 6.98 -15.33 -9.12
N GLY A 272 6.68 -16.55 -8.68
CA GLY A 272 5.42 -16.88 -8.02
C GLY A 272 4.19 -16.63 -8.90
N ASP A 273 3.05 -16.44 -8.26
CA ASP A 273 1.84 -16.00 -8.94
C ASP A 273 1.95 -14.53 -9.35
N SER A 274 1.44 -14.21 -10.54
CA SER A 274 1.49 -12.85 -11.07
C SER A 274 0.22 -12.44 -11.83
N VAL A 275 -0.10 -11.17 -11.74
CA VAL A 275 -1.23 -10.53 -12.42
C VAL A 275 -0.74 -9.27 -13.13
N TRP A 276 -1.43 -8.88 -14.19
CA TRP A 276 -1.29 -7.57 -14.79
C TRP A 276 -2.47 -6.68 -14.42
N TYR A 277 -2.25 -5.37 -14.42
CA TYR A 277 -3.27 -4.33 -14.31
C TYR A 277 -2.89 -3.15 -15.19
N GLY A 278 -3.85 -2.33 -15.60
CA GLY A 278 -3.56 -1.12 -16.34
C GLY A 278 -4.77 -0.53 -17.05
N GLY A 279 -4.51 0.52 -17.82
CA GLY A 279 -5.50 1.25 -18.60
C GLY A 279 -5.06 2.70 -18.83
N ASN A 280 -5.51 3.24 -19.96
CA ASN A 280 -5.14 4.57 -20.42
C ASN A 280 -5.78 5.67 -19.56
N ALA A 281 -5.20 6.87 -19.62
CA ALA A 281 -5.84 8.08 -19.10
C ALA A 281 -7.08 8.39 -19.95
N GLY A 282 -8.08 9.04 -19.35
CA GLY A 282 -9.28 9.40 -20.09
C GLY A 282 -10.37 9.98 -19.24
N ASP A 283 -11.47 10.34 -19.88
CA ASP A 283 -12.69 10.76 -19.19
C ASP A 283 -13.31 9.52 -18.51
N VAL A 284 -13.68 9.65 -17.23
CA VAL A 284 -14.41 8.60 -16.50
C VAL A 284 -15.70 8.17 -17.21
N LYS A 285 -16.28 9.04 -18.05
CA LYS A 285 -17.44 8.72 -18.89
C LYS A 285 -17.03 8.04 -20.20
N HIS A 286 -15.83 8.26 -20.71
CA HIS A 286 -15.34 7.74 -22.00
C HIS A 286 -13.89 7.29 -21.88
N CYS A 287 -13.71 6.03 -21.52
CA CYS A 287 -12.39 5.41 -21.45
C CYS A 287 -11.93 5.07 -22.88
N PRO A 288 -10.70 5.43 -23.28
CA PRO A 288 -10.13 4.97 -24.54
C PRO A 288 -10.06 3.43 -24.56
N PRO A 289 -10.17 2.80 -25.75
CA PRO A 289 -10.00 1.36 -25.90
C PRO A 289 -8.61 0.86 -25.45
#